data_AF-A0AAU4J5W9-F1
#
_entry.id   AF-A0AAU4J5W9-F1
#
_cell.length_a   1.000
_cell.length_b   1.000
_cell.length_c   1.000
_cell.angle_alpha   90.00
_cell.angle_beta   90.00
_cell.angle_gamma   90.00
#
_symmetry.space_group_name_H-M   'P 1'
#
loop_
_entity.id
_entity.type
_entity.pdbx_description
1 polymer ?
#
loop_
_entity_poly.entity_id
_entity_poly.type
_entity_poly.pdbx_seq_one_letter_code
_entity_poly.pdbx_strand_id
1 'polypeptide(L)'
;MRASRLGSRNAQRCRDALRAAQPEEHSERLAGRLVGGSMLRGTVEIETADRGVITARVDHEITSLLSAYANRRITAEVLVSTVRSPHGREHHSYVVLYLALHTS
;
A
#
# COMPACT_ATOMS: atom_id res chain seq x y z
N MET A 1 5.26 7.24 32.11
CA MET A 1 4.43 6.75 30.99
C MET A 1 3.27 7.74 30.78
N ARG A 2 3.29 8.55 29.70
CA ARG A 2 2.30 9.62 29.50
C ARG A 2 1.10 9.06 28.73
N ALA A 3 0.06 8.63 29.45
CA ALA A 3 -1.17 8.15 28.83
C ALA A 3 -1.90 9.33 28.15
N SER A 4 -1.88 9.37 26.83
CA SER A 4 -2.71 10.31 26.08
C SER A 4 -4.14 9.81 26.15
N ARG A 5 -4.95 10.43 27.03
CA ARG A 5 -6.40 10.16 27.07
C ARG A 5 -7.00 10.64 25.75
N LEU A 6 -7.66 9.73 25.04
CA LEU A 6 -8.46 9.98 23.84
C LEU A 6 -9.74 10.76 24.25
N GLY A 7 -9.57 12.00 24.68
CA GLY A 7 -10.67 12.92 24.96
C GLY A 7 -11.27 13.45 23.65
N SER A 8 -12.50 13.94 23.71
CA SER A 8 -13.25 14.51 22.57
C SER A 8 -12.43 15.53 21.76
N ARG A 9 -11.59 16.33 22.43
CA ARG A 9 -10.68 17.30 21.81
C ARG A 9 -9.57 16.65 20.97
N ASN A 10 -8.98 15.55 21.43
CA ASN A 10 -7.94 14.83 20.70
C ASN A 10 -8.53 14.07 19.49
N ALA A 11 -9.74 13.52 19.65
CA ALA A 11 -10.48 12.91 18.55
C ALA A 11 -10.84 13.95 17.47
N GLN A 12 -11.27 15.16 17.87
CA GLN A 12 -11.56 16.23 16.91
C GLN A 12 -10.31 16.66 16.15
N ARG A 13 -9.17 16.87 16.83
CA ARG A 13 -7.90 17.20 16.16
C ARG A 13 -7.46 16.12 15.17
N CYS A 14 -7.68 14.85 15.50
CA CYS A 14 -7.39 13.74 14.59
C CYS A 14 -8.31 13.80 13.36
N ARG A 15 -9.62 14.03 13.55
CA ARG A 15 -10.57 14.19 12.45
C ARG A 15 -10.24 15.38 11.55
N ASP A 16 -9.87 16.52 12.13
CA ASP A 16 -9.52 17.72 11.36
C ASP A 16 -8.24 17.49 10.56
N ALA A 17 -7.24 16.81 11.14
CA ALA A 17 -6.02 16.43 10.44
C ALA A 17 -6.28 15.44 9.30
N LEU A 18 -7.18 14.46 9.48
CA LEU A 18 -7.60 13.54 8.43
C LEU A 18 -8.39 14.23 7.31
N ARG A 19 -9.25 15.20 7.65
CA ARG A 19 -10.02 15.98 6.67
C ARG A 19 -9.17 16.94 5.86
N ALA A 20 -8.11 17.50 6.48
CA ALA A 20 -7.17 18.38 5.81
C ALA A 20 -6.20 17.61 4.90
N ALA A 21 -6.02 16.31 5.12
CA ALA A 21 -5.16 15.48 4.32
C ALA A 21 -5.85 15.13 3.01
N GLN A 22 -5.41 15.75 1.92
CA GLN A 22 -5.81 15.36 0.57
C GLN A 22 -4.81 14.32 0.05
N PRO A 23 -5.27 13.10 -0.30
CA PRO A 23 -4.39 12.14 -0.94
C PRO A 23 -4.05 12.61 -2.36
N GLU A 24 -2.76 12.59 -2.68
CA GLU A 24 -2.29 12.70 -4.06
C GLU A 24 -2.21 11.29 -4.64
N GLU A 25 -2.97 11.03 -5.70
CA GLU A 25 -3.03 9.72 -6.35
C GLU A 25 -2.34 9.76 -7.71
N HIS A 26 -1.53 8.73 -7.99
CA HIS A 26 -0.98 8.50 -9.31
C HIS A 26 -0.81 7.00 -9.55
N SER A 27 -0.92 6.59 -10.82
CA SER A 27 -0.58 5.23 -11.22
C SER A 27 0.90 5.17 -11.58
N GLU A 28 1.56 4.08 -11.20
CA GLU A 28 2.92 3.79 -11.61
C GLU A 28 3.09 2.31 -11.93
N ARG A 29 4.17 2.00 -12.67
CA ARG A 29 4.54 0.63 -13.00
C ARG A 29 5.78 0.22 -12.21
N LEU A 30 5.65 -0.83 -11.43
CA LEU A 30 6.70 -1.40 -10.60
C LEU A 30 7.16 -2.75 -11.18
N ALA A 31 8.47 -2.97 -11.18
CA ALA A 31 9.05 -4.28 -11.44
C ALA A 31 9.59 -4.84 -10.11
N GLY A 32 9.27 -6.10 -9.81
CA GLY A 32 9.63 -6.69 -8.53
C GLY A 32 9.44 -8.20 -8.50
N ARG A 33 9.51 -8.77 -7.30
CA ARG A 33 9.19 -10.18 -7.04
C ARG A 33 7.99 -10.25 -6.09
N LEU A 34 7.02 -11.10 -6.41
CA LEU A 34 5.92 -11.39 -5.47
C LEU A 34 6.45 -12.33 -4.39
N VAL A 35 6.59 -11.86 -3.15
CA VAL A 35 7.23 -12.62 -2.06
C VAL A 35 6.23 -13.13 -1.03
N GLY A 36 5.00 -12.62 -1.03
CA GLY A 36 3.99 -13.01 -0.05
C GLY A 36 2.63 -12.39 -0.29
N GLY A 37 1.71 -12.63 0.65
CA GLY A 37 0.38 -12.05 0.65
C GLY A 37 -0.51 -12.61 1.76
N SER A 38 -1.66 -11.99 1.96
CA SER A 38 -2.62 -12.35 3.01
C SER A 38 -4.04 -12.31 2.46
N MET A 39 -4.65 -13.49 2.33
CA MET A 39 -6.07 -13.61 1.95
C MET A 39 -6.98 -12.86 2.91
N LEU A 40 -6.71 -12.97 4.23
CA LEU A 40 -7.50 -12.31 5.27
C LEU A 40 -7.48 -10.78 5.13
N ARG A 41 -6.33 -10.21 4.77
CA ARG A 41 -6.13 -8.76 4.70
C ARG A 41 -6.38 -8.17 3.33
N GLY A 42 -6.57 -8.97 2.30
CA GLY A 42 -6.76 -8.43 0.96
C GLY A 42 -5.46 -7.89 0.35
N THR A 43 -4.29 -8.47 0.67
CA THR A 43 -2.98 -7.90 0.29
C THR A 43 -1.99 -8.87 -0.35
N VAL A 44 -1.06 -8.32 -1.13
CA VAL A 44 0.16 -8.98 -1.61
C VAL A 44 1.42 -8.20 -1.19
N GLU A 45 2.55 -8.89 -1.12
CA GLU A 45 3.85 -8.32 -0.81
C GLU A 45 4.77 -8.41 -2.03
N ILE A 46 5.29 -7.26 -2.45
CA ILE A 46 6.13 -7.13 -3.64
C ILE A 46 7.48 -6.58 -3.20
N GLU A 47 8.54 -7.34 -3.40
CA GLU A 47 9.92 -6.90 -3.24
C GLU A 47 10.36 -6.13 -4.49
N THR A 48 10.68 -4.86 -4.32
CA THR A 48 11.16 -3.93 -5.35
C THR A 48 12.62 -3.57 -5.10
N ALA A 49 13.35 -3.18 -6.15
CA ALA A 49 14.77 -2.82 -6.03
C ALA A 49 14.99 -1.47 -5.32
N ASP A 50 14.06 -0.54 -5.47
CA ASP A 50 14.16 0.85 -5.01
C ASP A 50 13.45 1.10 -3.67
N ARG A 51 12.38 0.36 -3.35
CA ARG A 51 11.54 0.61 -2.16
C ARG A 51 11.51 -0.55 -1.16
N GLY A 52 12.23 -1.63 -1.45
CA GLY A 52 12.15 -2.85 -0.66
C GLY A 52 10.79 -3.52 -0.79
N VAL A 53 10.28 -4.09 0.31
CA VAL A 53 8.98 -4.79 0.32
C VAL A 53 7.85 -3.79 0.51
N ILE A 54 6.98 -3.69 -0.50
CA ILE A 54 5.72 -2.97 -0.40
C ILE A 54 4.57 -3.95 -0.14
N THR A 55 3.61 -3.54 0.68
CA THR A 55 2.34 -4.25 0.84
C THR A 55 1.27 -3.51 0.05
N ALA A 56 0.71 -4.17 -0.96
CA ALA A 56 -0.32 -3.61 -1.82
C ALA A 56 -1.65 -4.32 -1.61
N ARG A 57 -2.75 -3.56 -1.60
CA ARG A 57 -4.10 -4.11 -1.62
C ARG A 57 -4.41 -4.65 -3.01
N VAL A 58 -5.23 -5.69 -3.07
CA VAL A 58 -5.72 -6.25 -4.33
C VAL A 58 -7.23 -6.42 -4.24
N ASP A 59 -7.92 -6.13 -5.34
CA ASP A 59 -9.37 -6.34 -5.47
C ASP A 59 -9.70 -7.72 -6.07
N HIS A 60 -8.68 -8.47 -6.50
CA HIS A 60 -8.80 -9.83 -7.06
C HIS A 60 -8.56 -10.92 -6.00
N GLU A 61 -8.99 -12.16 -6.31
CA GLU A 61 -8.68 -13.33 -5.49
C GLU A 61 -7.17 -13.52 -5.30
N ILE A 62 -6.69 -13.25 -4.09
CA ILE A 62 -5.28 -13.34 -3.70
C ILE A 62 -4.71 -14.73 -3.92
N THR A 63 -5.52 -15.77 -3.74
CA THR A 63 -5.11 -17.17 -3.93
C THR A 63 -4.58 -17.40 -5.34
N SER A 64 -5.25 -16.83 -6.35
CA SER A 64 -4.83 -16.91 -7.75
C SER A 64 -3.53 -16.16 -8.00
N LEU A 65 -3.33 -15.01 -7.34
CA LEU A 65 -2.08 -14.25 -7.44
C LEU A 65 -0.91 -15.00 -6.80
N LEU A 66 -1.08 -15.47 -5.56
CA LEU A 66 -0.03 -16.23 -4.85
C LEU A 66 0.31 -17.52 -5.58
N SER A 67 -0.68 -18.30 -6.02
CA SER A 67 -0.41 -19.56 -6.72
C SER A 67 0.24 -19.36 -8.09
N ALA A 68 -0.16 -18.34 -8.87
CA ALA A 68 0.36 -18.14 -10.22
C ALA A 68 1.68 -17.35 -10.28
N TYR A 69 1.96 -16.52 -9.27
CA TYR A 69 3.07 -15.55 -9.31
C TYR A 69 4.04 -15.63 -8.12
N ALA A 70 3.81 -16.45 -7.09
CA ALA A 70 4.71 -16.51 -5.93
C ALA A 70 6.15 -16.80 -6.33
N ASN A 71 7.07 -16.03 -5.74
CA ASN A 71 8.51 -16.00 -5.99
C ASN A 71 8.91 -15.71 -7.44
N ARG A 72 7.97 -15.34 -8.32
CA ARG A 72 8.25 -14.95 -9.70
C ARG A 72 8.49 -13.45 -9.81
N ARG A 73 9.29 -13.08 -10.82
CA ARG A 73 9.46 -11.69 -11.21
C ARG A 73 8.19 -11.22 -11.91
N ILE A 74 7.67 -10.07 -11.49
CA ILE A 74 6.41 -9.50 -11.96
C ILE A 74 6.61 -8.05 -12.36
N THR A 75 5.67 -7.58 -13.17
CA THR A 75 5.40 -6.17 -13.40
C THR A 75 4.01 -5.89 -12.83
N ALA A 76 3.91 -4.93 -11.93
CA ALA A 76 2.65 -4.48 -11.33
C ALA A 76 2.36 -3.05 -11.78
N GLU A 77 1.13 -2.78 -12.20
CA GLU A 77 0.60 -1.42 -12.22
C GLU A 77 -0.10 -1.18 -10.89
N VAL A 78 0.33 -0.15 -10.17
CA VAL A 78 -0.20 0.19 -8.85
C VAL A 78 -0.70 1.62 -8.84
N LEU A 79 -1.85 1.83 -8.20
CA LEU A 79 -2.28 3.14 -7.76
C LEU A 79 -1.58 3.43 -6.43
N VAL A 80 -0.80 4.51 -6.41
CA VAL A 80 -0.14 5.02 -5.20
C VAL A 80 -0.95 6.19 -4.69
N SER A 81 -1.45 6.08 -3.47
CA SER A 81 -2.08 7.19 -2.76
C SER A 81 -1.12 7.69 -1.68
N THR A 82 -0.65 8.91 -1.86
CA THR A 82 0.30 9.57 -0.95
C THR A 82 -0.44 10.59 -0.10
N VAL A 83 -0.41 10.38 1.20
CA VAL A 83 -1.01 11.27 2.19
C VAL A 83 0.10 12.00 2.93
N ARG A 84 0.11 13.33 2.83
CA ARG A 84 1.03 14.19 3.57
C ARG A 84 0.38 14.72 4.83
N SER A 85 0.96 14.42 5.98
CA SER A 85 0.55 15.04 7.24
C SER A 85 1.02 16.50 7.31
N PRO A 86 0.36 17.36 8.10
CA PRO A 86 0.80 18.75 8.32
C PRO A 86 2.23 18.91 8.86
N HIS A 87 2.81 17.84 9.41
CA HIS A 87 4.18 17.82 9.96
C HIS A 87 5.21 17.24 8.96
N GLY A 88 4.85 17.09 7.69
CA GLY A 88 5.75 16.65 6.61
C GLY A 88 5.97 15.13 6.53
N ARG A 89 5.32 14.32 7.38
CA ARG A 89 5.36 12.85 7.21
C ARG A 89 4.49 12.44 6.03
N GLU A 90 5.06 11.68 5.12
CA GLU A 90 4.34 11.06 4.01
C GLU A 90 3.95 9.62 4.36
N HIS A 91 2.78 9.21 3.93
CA HIS A 91 2.33 7.83 3.98
C HIS A 91 1.88 7.41 2.59
N HIS A 92 2.46 6.32 2.08
CA HIS A 92 2.07 5.75 0.80
C HIS A 92 1.23 4.51 1.05
N SER A 93 0.11 4.43 0.33
CA SER A 93 -0.70 3.23 0.24
C SER A 93 -0.78 2.79 -1.22
N TYR A 94 -0.81 1.49 -1.42
CA TYR A 94 -0.69 0.87 -2.74
C TYR A 94 -1.90 -0.02 -3.01
N VAL A 95 -2.47 0.10 -4.21
CA VAL A 95 -3.50 -0.80 -4.72
C VAL A 95 -3.02 -1.34 -6.06
N VAL A 96 -3.01 -2.66 -6.23
CA VAL A 96 -2.67 -3.29 -7.50
C VAL A 96 -3.85 -3.13 -8.45
N LEU A 97 -3.62 -2.46 -9.57
CA LEU A 97 -4.57 -2.34 -10.67
C LEU A 97 -4.40 -3.49 -11.67
N TYR A 98 -3.15 -3.89 -11.92
CA TYR A 98 -2.80 -4.95 -12.86
C TYR A 98 -1.52 -5.66 -12.44
N LEU A 99 -1.44 -6.97 -12.71
CA LEU A 99 -0.26 -7.79 -12.46
C LEU A 99 0.03 -8.70 -13.65
N ALA A 100 1.29 -8.76 -14.07
CA ALA A 100 1.77 -9.68 -15.10
C ALA A 100 3.13 -10.28 -14.74
N LEU A 101 3.44 -11.44 -15.33
CA LEU A 101 4.79 -12.00 -15.26
C LEU A 101 5.73 -11.07 -16.03
N HIS A 102 6.91 -10.85 -15.44
CA HIS A 102 7.94 -10.10 -16.13
C HIS A 102 8.55 -10.98 -17.22
N THR A 103 8.28 -10.63 -18.48
CA THR A 103 8.93 -11.24 -19.63
C THR A 103 10.26 -10.52 -19.87
N SER A 104 11.36 -11.27 -19.74
CA SER A 104 12.71 -10.82 -20.07
C SER A 104 12.89 -10.54 -21.56
#